data_AF-A0AAD6Y4S4-F1
#
_entry.id   AF-A0AAD6Y4S4-F1
#
_cell.length_a   1.000
_cell.length_b   1.000
_cell.length_c   1.000
_cell.angle_alpha   90.00
_cell.angle_beta   90.00
_cell.angle_gamma   90.00
#
_symmetry.space_group_name_H-M   'P 1'
#
loop_
_entity.id
_entity.type
_entity.pdbx_description
1 polymer ?
#
loop_
_entity_poly.entity_id
_entity_poly.type
_entity_poly.pdbx_seq_one_letter_code
_entity_poly.pdbx_strand_id
1 'polypeptide(L)'
;LAFSPVDKDAIRVYHSKLMESRAAALKAPLKTGTQFSLDLDIPCQNPDPLSRRIPFLPSPTAPSGRPTVCLELSQGLQTELNGFSQVWTAHSRVTPNSTFVLKIIQPSMCYLPHPDDRWLGNYTDPWNLANEEAWAYQNLAQEQGLCIPYFFGIHEITTPSKESAWVLVLEFIPGITGEDV
;
A
#
# COMPACT_ATOMS: atom_id res chain seq x y z
N LEU A 1 -2.59 -14.77 8.01
CA LEU A 1 -2.38 -16.12 8.61
C LEU A 1 -1.22 -15.98 9.58
N ALA A 2 -1.48 -15.87 10.88
CA ALA A 2 -0.41 -15.82 11.86
C ALA A 2 0.10 -17.26 12.10
N PHE A 3 1.41 -17.48 12.00
CA PHE A 3 2.06 -18.73 12.38
C PHE A 3 2.96 -18.49 13.59
N SER A 4 3.21 -19.54 14.38
CA SER A 4 4.15 -19.47 15.49
C SER A 4 5.59 -19.53 14.95
N PRO A 5 6.48 -18.58 15.29
CA PRO A 5 7.86 -18.55 14.77
C PRO A 5 8.73 -19.72 15.29
N VAL A 6 8.25 -20.49 16.26
CA VAL A 6 8.92 -21.70 16.77
C VAL A 6 8.39 -22.98 16.12
N ASP A 7 7.29 -22.91 15.37
CA ASP A 7 6.68 -24.06 14.69
C ASP A 7 7.18 -24.14 13.25
N LYS A 8 8.23 -24.95 13.04
CA LYS A 8 8.86 -25.15 11.73
C LYS A 8 7.91 -25.70 10.68
N ASP A 9 6.92 -26.51 11.06
CA ASP A 9 5.99 -27.08 10.11
C ASP A 9 4.94 -26.06 9.69
N ALA A 10 4.46 -25.23 10.61
CA ALA A 10 3.62 -24.08 10.28
C ALA A 10 4.35 -23.09 9.33
N ILE A 11 5.65 -22.84 9.57
CA ILE A 11 6.48 -21.99 8.70
C ILE A 11 6.59 -22.60 7.30
N ARG A 12 6.88 -23.90 7.18
CA ARG A 12 6.96 -24.59 5.88
C ARG A 12 5.64 -24.50 5.11
N VAL A 13 4.51 -24.75 5.77
CA VAL A 13 3.19 -24.67 5.16
C VAL A 13 2.91 -23.24 4.69
N TYR A 14 3.23 -22.24 5.52
CA TYR A 14 3.04 -20.84 5.16
C TYR A 14 3.94 -20.40 4.01
N HIS A 15 5.23 -20.74 4.05
CA HIS A 15 6.19 -20.47 2.99
C HIS A 15 5.75 -21.10 1.66
N SER A 16 5.33 -22.36 1.65
CA SER A 16 4.82 -23.03 0.44
C SER A 16 3.63 -22.30 -0.16
N LYS A 17 2.67 -21.87 0.67
CA LYS A 17 1.52 -21.07 0.21
C LYS A 17 1.97 -19.75 -0.41
N LEU A 18 2.90 -19.03 0.22
CA LEU A 18 3.41 -17.78 -0.34
C LEU A 18 4.20 -18.00 -1.64
N MET A 19 4.91 -19.12 -1.78
CA MET A 19 5.59 -19.48 -3.03
C MET A 19 4.60 -19.77 -4.17
N GLU A 20 3.50 -20.46 -3.88
CA GLU A 20 2.41 -20.66 -4.85
C GLU A 20 1.77 -19.33 -5.24
N SER A 21 1.45 -18.47 -4.27
CA SER A 21 0.93 -17.12 -4.51
C SER A 21 1.91 -16.27 -5.31
N ARG A 22 3.22 -16.37 -5.04
CA ARG A 22 4.28 -15.67 -5.80
C ARG A 22 4.31 -16.12 -7.25
N ALA A 23 4.23 -17.43 -7.49
CA ALA A 23 4.17 -17.96 -8.85
C ALA A 23 2.91 -17.47 -9.60
N ALA A 24 1.77 -17.33 -8.91
CA ALA A 24 0.56 -16.74 -9.47
C ALA A 24 0.71 -15.22 -9.73
N ALA A 25 1.32 -14.49 -8.80
CA ALA A 25 1.61 -13.07 -8.91
C ALA A 25 2.53 -12.75 -10.10
N LEU A 26 3.56 -13.57 -10.33
CA LEU A 26 4.45 -13.41 -11.48
C LEU A 26 3.75 -13.70 -12.82
N LYS A 27 2.72 -14.55 -12.84
CA LYS A 27 1.89 -14.81 -14.04
C LYS A 27 0.84 -13.73 -14.27
N ALA A 28 0.29 -13.15 -13.21
CA ALA A 28 -0.72 -12.11 -13.23
C ALA A 28 -0.29 -10.92 -12.35
N PRO A 29 0.75 -10.17 -12.76
CA PRO A 29 1.32 -9.12 -11.93
C PRO A 29 0.40 -7.90 -11.86
N LEU A 30 0.62 -7.09 -10.83
CA LEU A 30 0.19 -5.70 -10.86
C LEU A 30 0.89 -4.98 -12.01
N LYS A 31 0.12 -4.23 -12.78
CA LYS A 31 0.60 -3.52 -13.96
C LYS A 31 -0.22 -2.27 -14.21
N THR A 32 0.31 -1.37 -15.05
CA THR A 32 -0.43 -0.22 -15.56
C THR A 32 -1.81 -0.64 -16.08
N GLY A 33 -2.84 0.10 -15.71
CA GLY A 33 -4.23 -0.20 -16.02
C GLY A 33 -4.95 -1.07 -14.98
N THR A 34 -4.25 -1.61 -13.97
CA THR A 34 -4.92 -2.31 -12.86
C THR A 34 -5.73 -1.32 -12.03
N GLN A 35 -6.95 -1.69 -11.64
CA GLN A 35 -7.89 -0.79 -10.99
C GLN A 35 -8.32 -1.28 -9.61
N PHE A 36 -8.49 -0.33 -8.68
CA PHE A 36 -9.04 -0.56 -7.35
C PHE A 36 -10.09 0.50 -7.04
N SER A 37 -11.24 0.06 -6.51
CA SER A 37 -12.26 0.95 -5.96
C SER A 37 -12.09 1.01 -4.46
N LEU A 38 -11.73 2.19 -3.92
CA LEU A 38 -11.38 2.38 -2.52
C LEU A 38 -12.22 3.52 -1.90
N ASP A 39 -12.64 3.33 -0.66
CA ASP A 39 -13.33 4.36 0.14
C ASP A 39 -12.29 5.15 0.93
N LEU A 40 -11.84 6.27 0.38
CA LEU A 40 -10.72 7.03 0.93
C LEU A 40 -11.11 7.82 2.19
N ASP A 41 -10.21 7.87 3.15
CA ASP A 41 -10.30 8.80 4.27
C ASP A 41 -10.01 10.23 3.80
N ILE A 42 -10.78 11.21 4.28
CA ILE A 42 -10.49 12.63 4.07
C ILE A 42 -9.63 13.08 5.27
N PRO A 43 -8.33 13.34 5.07
CA PRO A 43 -7.49 13.82 6.16
C PRO A 43 -7.99 15.19 6.65
N CYS A 44 -7.78 15.48 7.93
CA CYS A 44 -8.04 16.81 8.45
C CYS A 44 -7.06 17.79 7.80
N GLN A 45 -7.55 18.86 7.20
CA GLN A 45 -6.66 19.88 6.65
C GLN A 45 -5.89 20.54 7.79
N ASN A 46 -4.57 20.54 7.67
CA ASN A 46 -3.73 21.25 8.63
C ASN A 46 -4.04 22.75 8.54
N PRO A 47 -4.34 23.42 9.68
CA PRO A 47 -4.63 24.86 9.69
C PRO A 47 -3.43 25.74 9.34
N ASP A 48 -2.22 25.19 9.31
CA ASP A 48 -1.01 25.91 8.91
C ASP A 48 -1.13 26.43 7.45
N PRO A 49 -0.95 27.74 7.21
CA PRO A 49 -1.06 28.32 5.87
C PRO A 49 0.00 27.81 4.87
N LEU A 50 1.10 27.22 5.36
CA LEU A 50 2.13 26.58 4.54
C LEU A 50 1.74 25.15 4.13
N SER A 51 0.67 24.59 4.70
CA SER A 51 0.24 23.24 4.34
C SER A 51 -0.27 23.18 2.91
N ARG A 52 0.15 22.12 2.20
CA ARG A 52 -0.39 21.79 0.88
C ARG A 52 -1.89 21.57 0.98
N ARG A 53 -2.61 21.93 -0.07
CA ARG A 53 -4.05 21.66 -0.17
C ARG A 53 -4.25 20.16 -0.37
N ILE A 54 -5.24 19.61 0.33
CA ILE A 54 -5.68 18.23 0.09
C ILE A 54 -6.11 18.13 -1.38
N PRO A 55 -5.62 17.13 -2.13
CA PRO A 55 -6.12 16.82 -3.46
C PRO A 55 -7.64 16.76 -3.51
N PHE A 56 -8.22 17.23 -4.62
CA PHE A 56 -9.67 17.19 -4.77
C PHE A 56 -10.15 15.73 -4.79
N LEU A 57 -11.06 15.41 -3.87
CA LEU A 57 -11.78 14.14 -3.80
C LEU A 57 -13.24 14.36 -4.20
N PRO A 58 -13.89 13.38 -4.86
CA PRO A 58 -15.32 13.48 -5.15
C PRO A 58 -16.13 13.62 -3.87
N SER A 59 -17.35 14.13 -3.97
CA SER A 59 -18.24 14.18 -2.80
C SER A 59 -18.49 12.76 -2.28
N PRO A 60 -18.57 12.55 -0.95
CA PRO A 60 -18.89 11.25 -0.39
C PRO A 60 -20.19 10.69 -0.97
N THR A 61 -20.09 9.56 -1.65
CA THR A 61 -21.25 8.83 -2.18
C THR A 61 -21.69 7.70 -1.26
N ALA A 62 -20.83 7.28 -0.34
CA ALA A 62 -21.09 6.18 0.58
C ALA A 62 -21.75 6.64 1.89
N PRO A 63 -22.60 5.80 2.53
CA PRO A 63 -23.16 6.07 3.85
C PRO A 63 -22.12 6.30 4.94
N SER A 64 -20.89 5.81 4.74
CA SER A 64 -19.73 6.01 5.61
C SER A 64 -19.24 7.46 5.66
N GLY A 65 -19.74 8.34 4.79
CA GLY A 65 -19.25 9.70 4.65
C GLY A 65 -17.88 9.78 3.96
N ARG A 66 -17.38 8.66 3.41
CA ARG A 66 -16.12 8.58 2.66
C ARG A 66 -16.36 8.65 1.14
N PRO A 67 -15.49 9.34 0.39
CA PRO A 67 -15.50 9.29 -1.06
C PRO A 67 -14.97 7.96 -1.60
N THR A 68 -15.78 7.27 -2.41
CA THR A 68 -15.34 6.12 -3.18
C THR A 68 -14.63 6.60 -4.45
N VAL A 69 -13.38 6.17 -4.65
CA VAL A 69 -12.57 6.53 -5.82
C VAL A 69 -12.12 5.27 -6.54
N CYS A 70 -12.24 5.26 -7.87
CA CYS A 70 -11.62 4.24 -8.72
C CYS A 70 -10.23 4.72 -9.14
N LEU A 71 -9.20 4.09 -8.56
CA LEU A 71 -7.80 4.37 -8.81
C LEU A 71 -7.24 3.37 -9.81
N GLU A 72 -6.64 3.88 -10.89
CA GLU A 72 -5.95 3.07 -11.90
C GLU A 72 -4.45 3.25 -11.79
N LEU A 73 -3.69 2.14 -11.67
CA LEU A 73 -2.24 2.17 -11.64
C LEU A 73 -1.68 2.73 -12.95
N SER A 74 -0.80 3.73 -12.86
CA SER A 74 -0.17 4.39 -14.01
C SER A 74 1.30 3.97 -14.19
N GLN A 75 2.13 4.11 -13.15
CA GLN A 75 3.57 3.84 -13.22
C GLN A 75 4.04 3.12 -11.97
N GLY A 76 4.82 2.05 -12.13
CA GLY A 76 5.52 1.39 -11.03
C GLY A 76 6.77 2.16 -10.66
N LEU A 77 6.85 2.65 -9.42
CA LEU A 77 8.02 3.33 -8.88
C LEU A 77 8.99 2.34 -8.21
N GLN A 78 8.44 1.31 -7.58
CA GLN A 78 9.19 0.21 -6.98
C GLN A 78 8.37 -1.07 -7.12
N THR A 79 8.79 -2.04 -7.93
CA THR A 79 7.98 -3.23 -8.24
C THR A 79 8.77 -4.54 -8.09
N GLU A 80 9.95 -4.45 -7.50
CA GLU A 80 10.89 -5.56 -7.38
C GLU A 80 10.42 -6.63 -6.40
N LEU A 81 10.90 -7.85 -6.61
CA LEU A 81 10.69 -8.98 -5.71
C LEU A 81 11.50 -8.81 -4.42
N ASN A 82 10.95 -9.34 -3.32
CA ASN A 82 11.57 -9.30 -2.00
C ASN A 82 11.79 -7.86 -1.49
N GLY A 83 11.00 -6.90 -1.94
CA GLY A 83 10.85 -5.61 -1.26
C GLY A 83 9.87 -5.71 -0.08
N PHE A 84 9.76 -4.67 0.74
CA PHE A 84 8.69 -4.61 1.75
C PHE A 84 7.32 -4.26 1.15
N SER A 85 7.31 -3.68 -0.05
CA SER A 85 6.10 -3.24 -0.76
C SER A 85 6.40 -3.01 -2.24
N GLN A 86 5.35 -2.99 -3.05
CA GLN A 86 5.36 -2.38 -4.38
C GLN A 86 4.80 -0.97 -4.30
N VAL A 87 5.47 0.03 -4.89
CA VAL A 87 5.03 1.42 -4.91
C VAL A 87 4.63 1.80 -6.33
N TRP A 88 3.44 2.36 -6.48
CA TRP A 88 2.86 2.76 -7.75
C TRP A 88 2.30 4.17 -7.68
N THR A 89 2.37 4.91 -8.77
CA THR A 89 1.43 6.03 -8.98
C THR A 89 0.10 5.48 -9.51
N ALA A 90 -0.98 6.15 -9.16
CA ALA A 90 -2.31 5.86 -9.69
C ALA A 90 -3.07 7.14 -9.98
N HIS A 91 -3.98 7.09 -10.95
CA HIS A 91 -4.82 8.22 -11.31
C HIS A 91 -6.26 7.89 -10.97
N SER A 92 -6.98 8.87 -10.44
CA SER A 92 -8.42 8.70 -10.24
C SER A 92 -9.15 8.79 -11.58
N ARG A 93 -9.99 7.80 -11.89
CA ARG A 93 -10.90 7.86 -13.05
C ARG A 93 -12.05 8.85 -12.90
N VAL A 94 -12.44 9.17 -11.66
CA VAL A 94 -13.53 10.11 -11.35
C VAL A 94 -13.03 11.57 -11.33
N THR A 95 -11.83 11.78 -10.80
CA THR A 95 -11.12 13.06 -10.70
C THR A 95 -9.82 13.00 -11.53
N PRO A 96 -9.88 13.23 -12.86
CA PRO A 96 -8.78 12.93 -13.79
C PRO A 96 -7.48 13.72 -13.57
N ASN A 97 -7.50 14.76 -12.72
CA ASN A 97 -6.32 15.55 -12.36
C ASN A 97 -5.70 15.15 -11.01
N SER A 98 -6.26 14.14 -10.32
CA SER A 98 -5.76 13.70 -9.03
C SER A 98 -4.89 12.45 -9.19
N THR A 99 -3.62 12.59 -8.85
CA THR A 99 -2.65 11.50 -8.78
C THR A 99 -2.40 11.11 -7.33
N PHE A 100 -2.30 9.81 -7.09
CA PHE A 100 -2.05 9.21 -5.79
C PHE A 100 -0.82 8.30 -5.86
N VAL A 101 -0.23 8.04 -4.69
CA VAL A 101 0.75 6.97 -4.52
C VAL A 101 0.08 5.82 -3.79
N LEU A 102 0.20 4.62 -4.35
CA LEU A 102 -0.29 3.37 -3.77
C LEU A 102 0.92 2.55 -3.35
N LYS A 103 1.11 2.38 -2.04
CA LYS A 103 2.08 1.46 -1.48
C LYS A 103 1.38 0.15 -1.16
N ILE A 104 1.62 -0.86 -1.98
CA ILE A 104 0.93 -2.15 -1.96
C ILE A 104 1.84 -3.19 -1.30
N ILE A 105 1.37 -3.74 -0.19
CA ILE A 105 2.02 -4.79 0.57
C ILE A 105 1.32 -6.10 0.22
N GLN A 106 1.88 -6.79 -0.78
CA GLN A 106 1.41 -8.09 -1.25
C GLN A 106 2.28 -9.19 -0.60
N PRO A 107 1.72 -10.05 0.27
CA PRO A 107 2.50 -11.00 1.07
C PRO A 107 3.51 -11.82 0.28
N SER A 108 3.10 -12.37 -0.87
CA SER A 108 3.95 -13.23 -1.69
C SER A 108 5.07 -12.47 -2.40
N MET A 109 4.98 -11.14 -2.51
CA MET A 109 6.01 -10.30 -3.13
C MET A 109 7.02 -9.79 -2.08
N CYS A 110 6.67 -9.86 -0.80
CA CYS A 110 7.56 -9.53 0.32
C CYS A 110 8.64 -10.60 0.55
N TYR A 111 9.59 -10.33 1.46
CA TYR A 111 10.48 -11.38 1.96
C TYR A 111 9.66 -12.57 2.49
N LEU A 112 10.03 -13.78 2.07
CA LEU A 112 9.35 -15.00 2.50
C LEU A 112 10.04 -15.58 3.72
N PRO A 113 9.32 -16.04 4.76
CA PRO A 113 9.94 -16.67 5.90
C PRO A 113 10.46 -18.07 5.51
N HIS A 114 11.76 -18.31 5.58
CA HIS A 114 12.31 -19.65 5.31
C HIS A 114 12.48 -20.44 6.62
N PRO A 115 12.08 -21.72 6.72
CA PRO A 115 12.14 -22.49 7.97
C PRO A 115 13.54 -22.65 8.58
N ASP A 116 14.59 -22.42 7.77
CA ASP A 116 15.99 -22.47 8.19
C ASP A 116 16.60 -21.08 8.45
N ASP A 117 15.83 -20.00 8.30
CA ASP A 117 16.31 -18.66 8.63
C ASP A 117 16.50 -18.53 10.14
N ARG A 118 17.76 -18.35 10.54
CA ARG A 118 18.12 -18.09 11.94
C ARG A 118 17.53 -16.80 12.48
N TRP A 119 17.08 -15.92 11.58
CA TRP A 119 16.50 -14.61 11.86
C TRP A 119 14.99 -14.59 11.67
N LEU A 120 14.30 -15.73 11.82
CA LEU A 120 12.85 -15.78 11.66
C LEU A 120 12.09 -14.84 12.61
N GLY A 121 12.70 -14.50 13.75
CA GLY A 121 12.19 -13.46 14.65
C GLY A 121 12.17 -12.04 14.05
N ASN A 122 12.89 -11.82 12.94
CA ASN A 122 12.90 -10.57 12.17
C ASN A 122 11.92 -10.61 10.99
N TYR A 123 11.18 -11.72 10.78
CA TYR A 123 10.12 -11.74 9.80
C TYR A 123 8.97 -10.87 10.28
N THR A 124 8.71 -9.79 9.55
CA THR A 124 7.55 -8.95 9.81
C THR A 124 6.37 -9.45 9.00
N ASP A 125 5.29 -9.81 9.69
CA ASP A 125 4.03 -10.14 9.05
C ASP A 125 3.57 -8.96 8.17
N PRO A 126 3.12 -9.20 6.92
CA PRO A 126 2.80 -8.11 6.00
C PRO A 126 1.63 -7.23 6.45
N TRP A 127 0.69 -7.75 7.25
CA TRP A 127 -0.34 -6.90 7.88
C TRP A 127 0.29 -5.99 8.92
N ASN A 128 1.21 -6.50 9.74
CA ASN A 128 1.93 -5.66 10.72
C ASN A 128 2.72 -4.54 10.02
N LEU A 129 3.41 -4.84 8.92
CA LEU A 129 4.09 -3.81 8.11
C LEU A 129 3.12 -2.70 7.68
N ALA A 130 1.97 -3.09 7.13
CA ALA A 130 0.97 -2.12 6.65
C ALA A 130 0.35 -1.32 7.80
N ASN A 131 0.02 -1.99 8.90
CA ASN A 131 -0.65 -1.42 10.05
C ASN A 131 0.26 -0.50 10.87
N GLU A 132 1.54 -0.86 11.04
CA GLU A 132 2.52 0.00 11.71
C GLU A 132 2.74 1.31 10.95
N GLU A 133 2.83 1.26 9.62
CA GLU A 133 2.97 2.46 8.80
C GLU A 133 1.69 3.31 8.80
N ALA A 134 0.51 2.67 8.69
CA ALA A 134 -0.77 3.38 8.82
C ALA A 134 -0.91 4.06 10.19
N TRP A 135 -0.50 3.38 11.27
CA TRP A 135 -0.47 3.93 12.62
C TRP A 135 0.48 5.11 12.72
N ALA A 136 1.67 5.06 12.11
CA ALA A 136 2.59 6.18 12.08
C ALA A 136 1.98 7.42 11.40
N TYR A 137 1.34 7.25 10.24
CA TYR A 137 0.64 8.37 9.57
C TYR A 137 -0.48 8.97 10.42
N GLN A 138 -1.24 8.13 11.13
CA GLN A 138 -2.31 8.59 12.04
C GLN A 138 -1.76 9.42 13.21
N ASN A 139 -0.61 9.01 13.79
CA ASN A 139 0.02 9.76 14.88
C ASN A 139 0.70 11.05 14.39
N LEU A 140 1.09 11.09 13.12
CA LEU A 140 1.66 12.28 12.47
C LEU A 140 0.61 13.08 11.69
N ALA A 141 -0.68 12.98 12.05
CA ALA A 141 -1.75 13.67 11.33
C ALA A 141 -1.55 15.19 11.24
N GLN A 142 -0.95 15.82 12.26
CA GLN A 142 -0.64 17.26 12.26
C GLN A 142 0.53 17.63 11.35
N GLU A 143 1.32 16.66 10.88
CA GLU A 143 2.48 16.90 10.00
C GLU A 143 2.13 16.69 8.52
N GLN A 144 0.98 16.08 8.25
CA GLN A 144 0.50 15.81 6.90
C GLN A 144 0.15 17.11 6.15
N GLY A 145 0.57 17.16 4.88
CA GLY A 145 0.46 18.36 4.04
C GLY A 145 1.59 19.37 4.25
N LEU A 146 2.34 19.27 5.36
CA LEU A 146 3.53 20.08 5.62
C LEU A 146 4.79 19.30 5.24
N CYS A 147 5.28 18.46 6.17
CA CYS A 147 6.55 17.76 6.00
C CYS A 147 6.37 16.31 5.53
N ILE A 148 5.18 15.74 5.67
CA ILE A 148 4.85 14.41 5.13
C ILE A 148 3.62 14.46 4.20
N PRO A 149 3.46 13.48 3.29
CA PRO A 149 2.29 13.41 2.41
C PRO A 149 1.00 13.22 3.20
N TYR A 150 -0.12 13.68 2.65
CA TYR A 150 -1.43 13.26 3.15
C TYR A 150 -1.63 11.74 3.01
N PHE A 151 -2.26 11.13 4.01
CA PHE A 151 -2.63 9.73 4.07
C PHE A 151 -4.15 9.59 3.96
N PHE A 152 -4.58 8.82 2.96
CA PHE A 152 -5.99 8.60 2.63
C PHE A 152 -6.51 7.24 3.12
N GLY A 153 -5.73 6.55 3.95
CA GLY A 153 -6.15 5.31 4.59
C GLY A 153 -5.40 4.07 4.09
N ILE A 154 -5.66 2.98 4.81
CA ILE A 154 -5.21 1.62 4.50
C ILE A 154 -6.43 0.78 4.10
N HIS A 155 -6.30 0.01 3.03
CA HIS A 155 -7.38 -0.82 2.51
C HIS A 155 -6.88 -2.24 2.20
N GLU A 156 -7.74 -3.23 2.43
CA GLU A 156 -7.53 -4.56 1.87
C GLU A 156 -7.99 -4.56 0.41
N ILE A 157 -7.18 -5.11 -0.48
CA ILE A 157 -7.46 -5.27 -1.90
C ILE A 157 -7.23 -6.72 -2.33
N THR A 158 -7.87 -7.12 -3.43
CA THR A 158 -7.55 -8.37 -4.11
C THR A 158 -6.74 -8.07 -5.37
N THR A 159 -5.53 -8.61 -5.45
CA THR A 159 -4.66 -8.44 -6.61
C THR A 159 -5.17 -9.24 -7.82
N PRO A 160 -4.66 -8.98 -9.06
CA PRO A 160 -5.01 -9.78 -10.23
C PRO A 160 -4.71 -11.29 -10.05
N SER A 161 -3.71 -11.61 -9.24
CA SER A 161 -3.32 -12.97 -8.86
C SER A 161 -4.26 -13.65 -7.85
N LYS A 162 -5.34 -12.97 -7.43
CA LYS A 162 -6.32 -13.40 -6.41
C LYS A 162 -5.79 -13.45 -4.98
N GLU A 163 -4.60 -12.93 -4.74
CA GLU A 163 -4.05 -12.76 -3.40
C GLU A 163 -4.62 -11.49 -2.74
N SER A 164 -5.02 -11.60 -1.46
CA SER A 164 -5.31 -10.44 -0.61
C SER A 164 -4.01 -9.69 -0.30
N ALA A 165 -4.05 -8.37 -0.47
CA ALA A 165 -2.95 -7.47 -0.15
C ALA A 165 -3.48 -6.24 0.58
N TRP A 166 -2.58 -5.46 1.18
CA TRP A 166 -2.92 -4.18 1.79
C TRP A 166 -2.35 -3.03 0.98
N VAL A 167 -3.10 -1.96 0.82
CA VAL A 167 -2.66 -0.76 0.14
C VAL A 167 -2.78 0.45 1.05
N LEU A 168 -1.70 1.19 1.18
CA LEU A 168 -1.70 2.54 1.75
C LEU A 168 -1.84 3.54 0.62
N VAL A 169 -2.81 4.45 0.74
CA VAL A 169 -3.06 5.48 -0.26
C VAL A 169 -2.52 6.81 0.24
N LEU A 170 -1.64 7.43 -0.55
CA LEU A 170 -0.87 8.61 -0.17
C LEU A 170 -1.00 9.71 -1.23
N GLU A 171 -0.78 10.96 -0.80
CA GLU A 171 -0.62 12.11 -1.67
C GLU A 171 0.60 11.91 -2.57
N PHE A 172 0.41 12.12 -3.87
CA PHE A 172 1.52 12.27 -4.79
C PHE A 172 2.10 13.68 -4.68
N ILE A 173 3.38 13.78 -4.37
CA ILE A 173 4.11 15.05 -4.35
C ILE A 173 4.96 15.13 -5.62
N PRO A 174 4.68 16.06 -6.54
CA PRO A 174 5.52 16.28 -7.70
C PRO A 174 6.87 16.85 -7.25
N GLY A 175 7.95 16.28 -7.77
CA GLY A 175 9.30 16.72 -7.42
C GLY A 175 10.37 15.99 -8.22
N ILE A 176 11.59 16.49 -8.10
CA ILE A 176 12.80 15.87 -8.64
C ILE A 176 13.13 14.71 -7.71
N THR A 177 13.34 13.51 -8.25
CA THR A 177 13.74 12.36 -7.43
C THR A 177 15.22 12.49 -7.07
N GLY A 178 15.66 11.86 -5.98
CA GLY A 178 17.07 11.93 -5.56
C GLY A 178 18.07 11.35 -6.60
N GLU A 179 17.57 10.64 -7.62
CA GLU A 179 18.37 10.10 -8.73
C GLU A 179 18.60 11.12 -9.86
N ASP A 180 17.85 12.23 -9.86
CA ASP A 180 17.94 13.30 -10.86
C ASP A 180 18.90 14.45 -10.44
N VAL A 181 19.63 14.28 -9.33
CA VAL A 181 20.60 15.26 -8.76
C VAL A 181 22.02 14.75 -8.85
#